data_AF-A0A7W5B576-F1
#
_entry.id   AF-A0A7W5B576-F1
#
_cell.length_a   1.000
_cell.length_b   1.000
_cell.length_c   1.000
_cell.angle_alpha   90.00
_cell.angle_beta   90.00
_cell.angle_gamma   90.00
#
_symmetry.space_group_name_H-M   'P 1'
#
loop_
_entity.id
_entity.type
_entity.pdbx_description
1 polymer ?
#
loop_
_entity_poly.entity_id
_entity_poly.type
_entity_poly.pdbx_seq_one_letter_code
_entity_poly.pdbx_strand_id
1 'polypeptide(L)'
;MDPNMKVGIPAEEGQVQLMFNKGGPRRGAGRKGIGETRKVSLTLSLEMWERFEQACVSEGRSKSELLRMMVEHYMDDVSDRPHKDVTRDEN
;
A
#
# COMPACT_ATOMS: atom_id res chain seq x y z
N MET A 1 10.86 -26.69 -5.34
CA MET A 1 12.20 -26.10 -5.10
C MET A 1 12.22 -24.78 -5.85
N ASP A 2 12.22 -23.67 -5.11
CA ASP A 2 12.16 -22.33 -5.72
C ASP A 2 13.50 -21.95 -6.39
N PRO A 3 13.48 -21.41 -7.62
CA PRO A 3 14.68 -21.18 -8.44
C PRO A 3 15.58 -20.03 -7.97
N ASN A 4 15.31 -19.39 -6.83
CA ASN A 4 16.00 -18.15 -6.41
C ASN A 4 16.87 -18.30 -5.15
N MET A 5 17.21 -19.52 -4.75
CA MET A 5 18.08 -19.77 -3.60
C MET A 5 19.55 -19.77 -4.05
N LYS A 6 20.26 -18.65 -3.83
CA LYS A 6 21.73 -18.62 -3.86
C LYS A 6 22.26 -18.66 -2.42
N VAL A 7 22.96 -19.73 -2.09
CA VAL A 7 23.66 -19.91 -0.82
C VAL A 7 24.93 -19.05 -0.87
N GLY A 8 25.00 -18.00 -0.05
CA GLY A 8 26.22 -17.24 0.19
C GLY A 8 27.09 -17.97 1.22
N ILE A 9 28.37 -18.16 0.90
CA ILE A 9 29.34 -18.76 1.82
C ILE A 9 29.82 -17.65 2.78
N PRO A 10 29.69 -17.80 4.11
CA PRO A 10 30.11 -16.78 5.07
C PRO A 10 31.63 -16.72 5.23
N ALA A 11 32.15 -15.54 5.61
CA ALA A 11 33.56 -15.31 5.92
C ALA A 11 33.93 -15.64 7.39
N GLU A 12 32.95 -15.78 8.30
CA GLU A 12 33.17 -16.14 9.71
C GLU A 12 32.08 -17.11 10.21
N GLU A 13 32.50 -18.07 11.02
CA GLU A 13 31.69 -19.18 11.51
C GLU A 13 30.56 -18.71 12.44
N GLY A 14 29.32 -19.14 12.14
CA GLY A 14 28.23 -19.14 13.13
C GLY A 14 26.98 -18.31 12.83
N GLN A 15 26.94 -17.52 11.75
CA GLN A 15 25.71 -16.82 11.33
C GLN A 15 25.23 -17.25 9.95
N VAL A 16 24.22 -18.12 9.92
CA VAL A 16 23.40 -18.33 8.72
C VAL A 16 22.46 -17.13 8.59
N GLN A 17 22.92 -16.06 7.94
CA GLN A 17 22.02 -14.99 7.53
C GLN A 17 21.23 -15.44 6.30
N LEU A 18 19.96 -15.80 6.50
CA LEU A 18 18.98 -15.84 5.42
C LEU A 18 18.81 -14.41 4.89
N MET A 19 19.57 -14.06 3.86
CA MET A 19 19.44 -12.79 3.17
C MET A 19 18.16 -12.83 2.32
N PHE A 20 17.03 -12.49 2.94
CA PHE A 20 15.82 -12.17 2.21
C PHE A 20 16.05 -10.82 1.50
N ASN A 21 16.11 -10.83 0.17
CA ASN A 21 16.41 -9.67 -0.71
C ASN A 21 15.40 -8.49 -0.64
N LYS A 22 14.70 -8.25 0.47
CA LYS A 22 13.69 -7.18 0.58
C LYS A 22 13.73 -6.47 1.94
N GLY A 23 14.81 -5.73 2.18
CA GLY A 23 14.87 -4.64 3.17
C GLY A 23 16.08 -4.71 4.09
N GLY A 24 16.72 -3.56 4.33
CA GLY A 24 17.83 -3.42 5.29
C GLY A 24 17.36 -3.49 6.75
N PRO A 25 18.25 -3.46 7.75
CA PRO A 25 18.01 -3.85 9.15
C PRO A 25 17.09 -2.91 9.98
N ARG A 26 16.30 -2.05 9.35
CA ARG A 26 15.39 -1.13 10.04
C ARG A 26 14.11 -1.86 10.49
N ARG A 27 13.58 -1.47 11.66
CA ARG A 27 12.30 -1.95 12.18
C ARG A 27 11.19 -1.70 11.14
N GLY A 28 10.60 -2.76 10.59
CA GLY A 28 9.61 -2.69 9.50
C GLY A 28 10.13 -3.04 8.10
N ALA A 29 11.42 -3.37 7.94
CA ALA A 29 11.91 -4.08 6.77
C ALA A 29 11.33 -5.50 6.76
N GLY A 30 10.78 -5.92 5.61
CA GLY A 30 10.07 -7.19 5.50
C GLY A 30 8.61 -7.16 6.00
N ARG A 31 7.95 -5.99 6.10
CA ARG A 31 6.47 -5.95 6.26
C ARG A 31 5.85 -6.83 5.17
N LYS A 32 4.98 -7.78 5.58
CA LYS A 32 4.25 -8.67 4.67
C LYS A 32 3.71 -7.84 3.50
N GLY A 33 3.94 -8.29 2.27
CA GLY A 33 3.46 -7.60 1.09
C GLY A 33 1.94 -7.66 1.04
N ILE A 34 1.27 -6.63 1.58
CA ILE A 34 -0.19 -6.46 1.51
C ILE A 34 -0.63 -6.20 0.06
N GLY A 35 0.30 -5.77 -0.80
CA GLY A 35 0.08 -5.51 -2.21
C GLY A 35 1.22 -4.67 -2.79
N GLU A 36 0.99 -4.07 -3.96
CA GLU A 36 1.89 -3.10 -4.56
C GLU A 36 1.66 -1.70 -3.95
N THR A 37 2.73 -1.01 -3.58
CA THR A 37 2.63 0.38 -3.10
C THR A 37 2.99 1.33 -4.23
N ARG A 38 2.07 2.24 -4.57
CA ARG A 38 2.30 3.32 -5.54
C ARG A 38 2.19 4.68 -4.86
N LYS A 39 3.05 5.63 -5.27
CA LYS A 39 2.93 7.03 -4.84
C LYS A 39 1.84 7.71 -5.68
N VAL A 40 0.94 8.42 -5.02
CA VAL A 40 -0.11 9.21 -5.65
C VAL A 40 0.01 10.65 -5.19
N SER A 41 -0.16 11.58 -6.12
CA SER A 41 -0.31 13.00 -5.81
C SER A 41 -1.81 13.31 -5.77
N LEU A 42 -2.25 13.94 -4.69
CA LEU A 42 -3.65 14.31 -4.50
C LEU A 42 -3.72 15.82 -4.28
N THR A 43 -4.65 16.48 -4.96
CA THR A 43 -4.94 17.90 -4.76
C THR A 43 -6.31 18.02 -4.11
N LEU A 44 -6.35 18.64 -2.93
CA LEU A 44 -7.57 18.92 -2.17
C LEU A 44 -7.57 20.39 -1.74
N SER A 45 -8.74 20.92 -1.37
CA SER A 45 -8.80 22.22 -0.70
C SER A 45 -8.08 22.17 0.65
N LEU A 46 -7.67 23.33 1.16
CA LEU A 46 -7.04 23.44 2.48
C LEU A 46 -7.93 22.84 3.57
N GLU A 47 -9.22 23.21 3.59
CA GLU A 47 -10.20 22.69 4.54
C GLU A 47 -10.28 21.16 4.51
N MET A 48 -10.24 20.56 3.31
CA MET A 48 -10.30 19.11 3.20
C MET A 48 -9.00 18.44 3.66
N TRP A 49 -7.85 19.07 3.42
CA TRP A 49 -6.58 18.60 3.97
C TRP A 49 -6.58 18.63 5.49
N GLU A 50 -7.06 19.71 6.10
CA GLU A 50 -7.16 19.84 7.56
C GLU A 50 -8.06 18.73 8.14
N ARG A 51 -9.22 18.49 7.53
CA ARG A 51 -10.12 17.40 7.95
C ARG A 51 -9.50 16.02 7.79
N PHE A 52 -8.79 15.78 6.70
CA PHE A 52 -8.10 14.50 6.45
C PHE A 52 -6.99 14.25 7.47
N GLU A 53 -6.20 15.28 7.79
CA GLU A 53 -5.13 15.19 8.78
C GLU A 53 -5.69 15.02 10.20
N GLN A 54 -6.77 15.73 10.53
CA GLN A 54 -7.46 15.57 11.81
C GLN A 54 -7.99 14.14 11.99
N ALA A 55 -8.58 13.55 10.95
CA ALA A 55 -9.04 12.15 10.98
C ALA A 55 -7.88 11.17 11.22
N CYS A 56 -6.73 11.39 10.59
CA CYS A 56 -5.53 10.59 10.82
C CYS A 56 -5.09 10.64 12.30
N VAL A 57 -5.10 11.84 12.89
CA VAL A 57 -4.70 12.03 14.30
C VAL A 57 -5.71 11.41 15.25
N SER A 58 -7.02 11.61 15.03
CA SER A 58 -8.06 11.10 15.92
C SER A 58 -8.15 9.58 15.92
N GLU A 59 -7.86 8.93 14.79
CA GLU A 59 -7.91 7.47 14.64
C GLU A 59 -6.54 6.80 14.86
N GLY A 60 -5.47 7.58 15.05
CA GLY A 60 -4.11 7.05 15.19
C GLY A 60 -3.59 6.34 13.93
N ARG A 61 -4.08 6.74 12.75
CA ARG A 61 -3.79 6.11 11.46
C ARG A 61 -2.82 6.93 10.63
N SER A 62 -2.05 6.26 9.78
CA SER A 62 -1.23 6.96 8.78
C SER A 62 -2.09 7.45 7.61
N LYS A 63 -1.64 8.52 6.93
CA LYS A 63 -2.30 9.04 5.72
C LYS A 63 -2.54 7.96 4.67
N SER A 64 -1.56 7.07 4.45
CA SER A 64 -1.66 6.00 3.46
C SER A 64 -2.60 4.87 3.89
N GLU A 65 -2.83 4.70 5.19
CA GLU A 65 -3.79 3.74 5.72
C GLU A 65 -5.21 4.25 5.60
N LEU A 66 -5.47 5.50 5.99
CA LEU A 66 -6.76 6.14 5.81
C LEU A 66 -7.13 6.21 4.32
N LEU A 67 -6.20 6.64 3.46
CA LEU A 67 -6.42 6.70 2.02
C LEU A 67 -6.71 5.32 1.41
N ARG A 68 -6.02 4.27 1.88
CA ARG A 68 -6.28 2.89 1.42
C ARG A 68 -7.70 2.48 1.76
N MET A 69 -8.13 2.67 3.01
CA MET A 69 -9.48 2.30 3.43
C MET A 69 -10.56 3.04 2.64
N MET A 70 -10.36 4.34 2.37
CA MET A 70 -11.28 5.11 1.54
C MET A 70 -11.38 4.56 0.11
N VAL A 71 -10.24 4.18 -0.49
CA VAL A 71 -10.22 3.60 -1.84
C VAL A 71 -10.87 2.22 -1.86
N GLU A 72 -10.56 1.36 -0.90
CA GLU A 72 -11.17 0.02 -0.78
C GLU A 72 -12.69 0.11 -0.63
N HIS A 73 -13.17 0.91 0.32
CA HIS A 73 -14.61 1.13 0.52
C HIS A 73 -15.30 1.66 -0.73
N TYR A 74 -14.70 2.63 -1.42
CA TYR A 74 -15.28 3.18 -2.64
C TYR A 74 -15.37 2.13 -3.76
N MET A 75 -14.35 1.28 -3.91
CA MET A 75 -14.32 0.25 -4.95
C MET A 75 -15.29 -0.89 -4.66
N ASP A 76 -15.43 -1.28 -3.40
CA ASP A 76 -16.44 -2.26 -2.98
C ASP A 76 -17.85 -1.74 -3.26
N ASP A 77 -18.13 -0.47 -2.90
CA ASP A 77 -19.42 0.19 -3.18
C ASP A 77 -19.73 0.32 -4.69
N VAL A 78 -18.72 0.46 -5.54
CA VAL A 78 -18.87 0.57 -6.99
C VAL A 78 -19.12 -0.80 -7.62
N SER A 79 -18.51 -1.85 -7.07
CA SER A 79 -18.67 -3.23 -7.54
C SER A 79 -20.11 -3.73 -7.43
N ASP A 80 -20.85 -3.22 -6.46
CA ASP A 80 -22.27 -3.54 -6.23
C ASP A 80 -23.24 -2.74 -7.11
N ARG A 81 -22.77 -1.72 -7.85
CA ARG A 81 -23.65 -0.93 -8.72
C ARG A 81 -23.73 -1.57 -10.11
N PRO A 82 -24.94 -1.79 -10.67
CA PRO A 82 -25.06 -2.23 -12.04
C PRO A 82 -24.45 -1.18 -12.98
N HIS A 83 -23.56 -1.65 -13.85
CA HIS A 83 -22.92 -0.84 -14.88
C HIS A 83 -24.02 -0.21 -15.75
N LYS A 84 -24.24 1.11 -15.61
CA LYS A 84 -25.06 1.84 -16.58
C LYS A 84 -24.18 2.11 -17.78
N ASP A 85 -24.38 1.32 -18.83
CA ASP A 85 -23.88 1.63 -20.17
C ASP A 85 -24.33 3.06 -20.51
N VAL A 86 -23.37 3.98 -20.55
CA VAL A 86 -23.60 5.31 -21.11
C VAL A 86 -23.56 5.13 -22.62
N THR A 87 -24.72 4.85 -23.23
CA THR A 87 -24.91 5.13 -24.64
C THR A 87 -24.68 6.61 -24.85
N ARG A 88 -23.56 6.91 -25.50
CA ARG A 88 -23.25 8.19 -26.11
C ARG A 88 -24.26 8.40 -27.24
N ASP A 89 -25.35 9.10 -26.93
CA ASP A 89 -26.17 9.70 -27.98
C ASP A 89 -25.40 10.87 -28.58
N GLU A 90 -25.03 10.70 -29.85
CA GLU A 90 -24.54 11.75 -30.71
C GLU A 90 -25.64 12.79 -30.91
N ASN A 91 -25.33 14.06 -30.64
CA ASN A 91 -25.96 15.19 -31.32
C ASN A 91 -24.98 16.36 -31.41
#